data_AF-A0A933LND3-F1
#
_entry.id   AF-A0A933LND3-F1
#
_cell.length_a   1.000
_cell.length_b   1.000
_cell.length_c   1.000
_cell.angle_alpha   90.00
_cell.angle_beta   90.00
_cell.angle_gamma   90.00
#
_symmetry.space_group_name_H-M   'P 1'
#
loop_
_entity.id
_entity.type
_entity.pdbx_description
1 polymer ?
#
loop_
_entity_poly.entity_id
_entity_poly.type
_entity_poly.pdbx_seq_one_letter_code
_entity_poly.pdbx_strand_id
1 'polypeptide(L)'
;VQHAVERCAGCGRSLAHQAPDRVERRQVFDLPEPKRAVTEHQGEVKTCACGCVTRAAFPAEAAAPVQYGPRLKSVAVYQRIVDVGYAQNPVADPPPGPQRRGRRKQSKARNLLDRFRDHADGILAFMRDFSVPFDNNLSYAARGIRQIMPTSGLCRAAAQKCPVTGDFSYSLCIRSA
;
A
#
# COMPACT_ATOMS: atom_id res chain seq x y z
N VAL A 1 20.27 -12.71 18.93
CA VAL A 1 21.70 -13.08 19.09
C VAL A 1 22.30 -12.19 20.17
N GLN A 2 23.06 -12.75 21.11
CA GLN A 2 23.82 -11.96 22.09
C GLN A 2 25.25 -11.79 21.59
N HIS A 3 25.77 -10.57 21.71
CA HIS A 3 27.15 -10.26 21.34
C HIS A 3 27.88 -9.80 22.60
N ALA A 4 28.71 -10.68 23.16
CA ALA A 4 29.52 -10.40 24.35
C ALA A 4 30.83 -9.72 23.98
N VAL A 5 31.31 -8.82 24.84
CA VAL A 5 32.63 -8.21 24.71
C VAL A 5 33.63 -9.06 25.46
N GLU A 6 34.48 -9.80 24.75
CA GLU A 6 35.47 -10.67 25.40
C GLU A 6 36.78 -9.96 25.75
N ARG A 7 37.11 -8.88 25.04
CA ARG A 7 38.37 -8.14 25.21
C ARG A 7 38.16 -6.64 25.13
N CYS A 8 38.94 -5.90 25.91
CA CYS A 8 38.98 -4.46 25.84
C CYS A 8 39.58 -4.00 24.50
N ALA A 9 38.88 -3.12 23.78
CA ALA A 9 39.34 -2.62 22.48
C ALA A 9 40.62 -1.76 22.56
N GLY A 10 40.92 -1.14 23.72
CA GLY A 10 42.09 -0.29 23.90
C GLY A 10 43.34 -1.03 24.37
N CYS A 11 43.21 -1.88 25.39
CA CYS A 11 44.36 -2.55 26.02
C CYS A 11 44.40 -4.08 25.83
N GLY A 12 43.38 -4.67 25.20
CA GLY A 12 43.34 -6.11 24.89
C GLY A 12 43.10 -7.04 26.07
N ARG A 13 42.97 -6.51 27.30
CA ARG A 13 42.70 -7.29 28.52
C ARG A 13 41.35 -8.01 28.40
N SER A 14 41.26 -9.22 28.96
CA SER A 14 40.03 -10.02 28.96
C SER A 14 38.93 -9.35 29.80
N LEU A 15 37.72 -9.34 29.25
CA LEU A 15 36.47 -8.89 29.89
C LEU A 15 35.45 -10.04 30.00
N ALA A 16 35.82 -11.26 29.62
CA ALA A 16 34.91 -12.41 29.50
C ALA A 16 34.15 -12.78 30.79
N HIS A 17 34.70 -12.42 31.96
CA HIS A 17 34.10 -12.73 33.27
C HIS A 17 33.53 -11.49 33.98
N GLN A 18 33.54 -10.33 33.33
CA GLN A 18 33.00 -9.10 33.88
C GLN A 18 31.52 -8.95 33.51
N ALA A 19 30.68 -8.54 34.47
CA ALA A 19 29.29 -8.22 34.20
C ALA A 19 29.18 -6.93 33.35
N PRO A 20 28.28 -6.88 32.35
CA PRO A 20 28.11 -5.67 31.53
C PRO A 20 27.46 -4.55 32.34
N ASP A 21 27.99 -3.33 32.23
CA ASP A 21 27.42 -2.15 32.88
C ASP A 21 26.04 -1.78 32.29
N ARG A 22 25.85 -2.04 30.99
CA ARG A 22 24.59 -1.80 30.25
C ARG A 22 24.50 -2.72 29.03
N VAL A 23 23.29 -3.09 28.64
CA VAL A 23 23.02 -3.84 27.40
C VAL A 23 22.27 -2.94 26.41
N GLU A 24 22.86 -2.75 25.23
CA GLU A 24 22.18 -2.13 24.10
C GLU A 24 21.38 -3.17 23.31
N ARG A 25 20.17 -2.82 22.87
CA ARG A 25 19.30 -3.70 22.08
C ARG A 25 19.11 -3.09 20.68
N ARG A 26 19.41 -3.88 19.66
CA ARG A 26 19.16 -3.54 18.24
C ARG A 26 18.42 -4.69 17.60
N GLN A 27 17.43 -4.38 16.76
CA GLN A 27 16.55 -5.35 16.12
C GLN A 27 16.75 -5.25 14.61
N VAL A 28 16.93 -6.40 13.97
CA VAL A 28 16.89 -6.52 12.52
C VAL A 28 15.54 -7.17 12.20
N PHE A 29 14.74 -6.48 11.40
CA PHE A 29 13.49 -7.01 10.87
C PHE A 29 13.74 -7.38 9.41
N ASP A 30 13.79 -8.68 9.12
CA ASP A 30 13.87 -9.17 7.74
C ASP A 30 12.47 -9.36 7.16
N LEU A 31 12.33 -9.06 5.87
CA LEU A 31 11.11 -9.35 5.13
C LEU A 31 11.13 -10.82 4.68
N PRO A 32 10.16 -11.67 5.08
CA PRO A 32 10.14 -13.06 4.65
C PRO A 32 9.98 -13.13 3.13
N GLU A 33 10.62 -14.13 2.52
CA GLU A 33 10.55 -14.32 1.07
C GLU A 33 9.09 -14.38 0.59
N PRO A 34 8.72 -13.60 -0.44
CA PRO A 34 7.34 -13.56 -0.92
C PRO A 34 6.98 -14.89 -1.59
N LYS A 35 6.14 -15.68 -0.91
CA LYS A 35 5.60 -16.94 -1.46
C LYS A 35 4.63 -16.63 -2.59
N ARG A 36 4.94 -17.10 -3.80
CA ARG A 36 3.99 -17.13 -4.92
C ARG A 36 3.01 -18.29 -4.68
N ALA A 37 1.75 -17.96 -4.40
CA ALA A 37 0.67 -18.94 -4.34
C ALA A 37 -0.07 -18.95 -5.66
N VAL A 38 -0.24 -20.14 -6.26
CA VAL A 38 -0.99 -20.36 -7.48
C VAL A 38 -2.10 -21.37 -7.17
N THR A 39 -3.33 -21.02 -7.49
CA THR A 39 -4.47 -21.94 -7.46
C THR A 39 -4.76 -22.38 -8.88
N GLU A 40 -4.56 -23.65 -9.18
CA GLU A 40 -4.96 -24.24 -10.46
C GLU A 40 -6.43 -24.63 -10.41
N HIS A 41 -7.21 -24.14 -11.37
CA HIS A 41 -8.60 -24.54 -11.56
C HIS A 41 -8.66 -25.48 -12.77
N GLN A 42 -9.21 -26.68 -12.59
CA GLN A 42 -9.41 -27.64 -13.67
C GLN A 42 -10.90 -27.78 -13.97
N GLY A 43 -11.26 -27.70 -15.24
CA GLY A 43 -12.63 -27.82 -15.72
C GLY A 43 -12.77 -28.98 -16.69
N GLU A 44 -13.67 -29.91 -16.40
CA GLU A 44 -13.95 -31.03 -17.30
C GLU A 44 -14.67 -30.57 -18.57
N VAL A 45 -14.42 -31.29 -19.66
CA VAL A 45 -15.17 -31.17 -20.91
C VAL A 45 -15.65 -32.56 -21.31
N LYS A 46 -16.95 -32.73 -21.47
CA LYS A 46 -17.58 -34.01 -21.84
C LYS A 46 -18.47 -33.84 -23.06
N THR A 47 -18.46 -34.85 -23.92
CA THR A 47 -19.38 -34.91 -25.06
C THR A 47 -20.49 -35.91 -24.73
N CYS A 48 -21.73 -35.45 -24.79
CA CYS A 48 -22.90 -36.29 -24.60
C CYS A 48 -23.15 -37.17 -25.83
N ALA A 49 -23.86 -38.28 -25.68
CA ALA A 49 -24.27 -39.15 -26.80
C ALA A 49 -25.08 -38.42 -27.88
N CYS A 50 -25.74 -37.30 -27.54
CA CYS A 50 -26.43 -36.44 -28.51
C CYS A 50 -25.50 -35.52 -29.32
N GLY A 51 -24.18 -35.55 -29.07
CA GLY A 51 -23.18 -34.71 -29.73
C GLY A 51 -22.93 -33.35 -29.05
N CYS A 52 -23.72 -32.98 -28.04
CA CYS A 52 -23.50 -31.73 -27.29
C CYS A 52 -22.21 -31.79 -26.46
N VAL A 53 -21.39 -30.74 -26.55
CA VAL A 53 -20.19 -30.56 -25.73
C VAL A 53 -20.54 -29.72 -24.50
N THR A 54 -20.40 -30.31 -23.32
CA THR A 54 -20.60 -29.64 -22.03
C THR A 54 -19.26 -29.34 -21.40
N ARG A 55 -19.08 -28.11 -20.92
CA ARG A 55 -17.86 -27.65 -20.25
C ARG A 55 -18.19 -27.23 -18.81
N ALA A 56 -17.32 -27.53 -17.88
CA ALA A 56 -17.43 -27.04 -16.51
C ALA A 56 -17.32 -25.50 -16.48
N ALA A 57 -18.09 -24.87 -15.59
CA ALA A 57 -18.00 -23.44 -15.34
C ALA A 57 -16.83 -23.15 -14.39
N PHE A 58 -16.07 -22.10 -14.70
CA PHE A 58 -15.01 -21.59 -13.81
C PHE A 58 -15.55 -20.49 -12.89
N PRO A 59 -14.97 -20.33 -11.68
CA PRO A 59 -15.31 -19.19 -10.83
C PRO A 59 -14.88 -17.87 -11.48
N ALA A 60 -15.48 -16.75 -11.07
CA ALA A 60 -15.19 -15.43 -11.64
C ALA A 60 -13.69 -15.04 -11.53
N GLU A 61 -13.01 -15.52 -10.49
CA GLU A 61 -11.58 -15.36 -10.27
C GLU A 61 -10.67 -16.23 -11.16
N ALA A 62 -11.23 -17.07 -12.04
CA ALA A 62 -10.51 -17.91 -13.01
C ALA A 62 -11.11 -17.78 -14.43
N ALA A 63 -11.47 -16.55 -14.82
CA ALA A 63 -12.13 -16.25 -16.09
C ALA A 63 -11.24 -16.40 -17.35
N ALA A 64 -9.91 -16.51 -17.19
CA ALA A 64 -8.96 -16.65 -18.28
C ALA A 64 -7.96 -17.78 -17.99
N PRO A 65 -7.35 -18.41 -19.01
CA PRO A 65 -6.41 -19.52 -18.83
C PRO A 65 -5.24 -19.18 -17.90
N VAL A 66 -4.79 -17.92 -17.92
CA VAL A 66 -3.82 -17.37 -16.97
C VAL A 66 -4.25 -15.95 -16.62
N GLN A 67 -4.37 -15.64 -15.33
CA GLN A 67 -4.55 -14.27 -14.89
C GLN A 67 -3.89 -13.99 -13.54
N TYR A 68 -3.47 -12.74 -13.39
CA TYR A 68 -2.92 -12.26 -12.13
C TYR A 68 -4.02 -11.92 -11.12
N GLY A 69 -3.82 -12.34 -9.88
CA GLY A 69 -4.70 -12.00 -8.77
C GLY A 69 -4.70 -10.50 -8.44
N PRO A 70 -5.67 -10.04 -7.63
CA PRO A 70 -5.84 -8.61 -7.32
C PRO A 70 -4.58 -7.95 -6.74
N ARG A 71 -3.85 -8.65 -5.87
CA ARG A 71 -2.63 -8.11 -5.24
C ARG A 71 -1.56 -7.73 -6.26
N LEU A 72 -1.26 -8.59 -7.23
CA LEU A 72 -0.24 -8.29 -8.23
C LEU A 72 -0.69 -7.17 -9.17
N LYS A 73 -1.97 -7.17 -9.57
CA LYS A 73 -2.57 -6.10 -10.38
C LYS A 73 -2.44 -4.74 -9.70
N SER A 74 -2.75 -4.66 -8.40
CA SER A 74 -2.66 -3.41 -7.64
C SER A 74 -1.23 -2.88 -7.51
N VAL A 75 -0.23 -3.75 -7.31
CA VAL A 75 1.19 -3.35 -7.30
C VAL A 75 1.61 -2.78 -8.65
N ALA A 76 1.22 -3.43 -9.76
CA ALA A 76 1.51 -2.95 -11.10
C ALA A 76 0.85 -1.59 -11.39
N VAL A 77 -0.40 -1.40 -10.95
CA VAL A 77 -1.11 -0.12 -11.06
C VAL A 77 -0.40 0.97 -10.25
N TYR A 78 0.02 0.67 -9.02
CA TYR A 78 0.77 1.60 -8.18
C TYR A 78 2.05 2.08 -8.87
N GLN A 79 2.86 1.14 -9.37
CA GLN A 79 4.10 1.45 -10.09
C GLN A 79 3.84 2.31 -11.32
N ARG A 80 2.83 1.95 -12.12
CA ARG A 80 2.41 2.75 -13.28
C ARG A 80 2.06 4.19 -12.90
N ILE A 81 1.34 4.40 -11.78
CA ILE A 81 0.99 5.75 -11.31
C ILE A 81 2.25 6.54 -10.94
N VAL A 82 3.20 5.91 -10.24
CA VAL A 82 4.48 6.55 -9.88
C VAL A 82 5.28 6.92 -11.13
N ASP A 83 5.36 6.02 -12.12
CA ASP A 83 6.09 6.24 -13.37
C ASP A 83 5.48 7.37 -14.21
N VAL A 84 4.15 7.38 -14.35
CA VAL A 84 3.43 8.48 -15.00
C VAL A 84 3.68 9.80 -14.26
N GLY A 85 3.65 9.77 -12.93
CA GLY A 85 3.97 10.93 -12.10
C GLY A 85 5.37 11.47 -12.37
N TYR A 86 6.37 10.58 -12.52
CA TYR A 86 7.74 10.98 -12.84
C TYR A 86 7.88 11.55 -14.26
N ALA A 87 7.16 11.00 -15.23
CA ALA A 87 7.13 11.53 -16.59
C ALA A 87 6.51 12.95 -16.65
N GLN A 88 5.46 13.20 -15.86
CA GLN A 88 4.82 14.51 -15.75
C GLN A 88 5.64 15.53 -14.94
N ASN A 89 6.58 15.06 -14.12
CA ASN A 89 7.40 15.90 -13.25
C ASN A 89 8.89 15.65 -13.49
N PRO A 90 9.43 15.95 -14.68
CA PRO A 90 10.84 15.70 -15.01
C PRO A 90 11.78 16.55 -14.14
N VAL A 91 13.03 16.10 -14.01
CA VAL A 91 14.08 16.89 -13.35
C VAL A 91 14.46 18.03 -14.29
N ALA A 92 14.52 19.25 -13.78
CA ALA A 92 14.94 20.40 -14.57
C ALA A 92 16.39 20.24 -15.05
N ASP A 93 16.62 20.59 -16.32
CA ASP A 93 17.94 20.57 -16.93
C ASP A 93 18.94 21.46 -16.17
N PRO A 94 20.24 21.14 -16.23
CA PRO A 94 21.28 22.04 -15.73
C PRO A 94 21.13 23.45 -16.29
N PRO A 95 21.14 24.49 -15.42
CA PRO A 95 21.28 25.84 -15.95
C PRO A 95 22.64 25.96 -16.65
N PRO A 96 22.72 26.65 -17.80
CA PRO A 96 23.99 26.92 -18.45
C PRO A 96 24.86 27.81 -17.53
N GLY A 97 26.09 27.37 -17.24
CA GLY A 97 27.06 28.10 -16.40
C GLY A 97 27.69 27.27 -15.27
N PRO A 98 28.55 27.89 -14.45
CA PRO A 98 29.25 27.21 -13.37
C PRO A 98 28.27 26.66 -12.34
N GLN A 99 28.41 25.36 -12.03
CA GLN A 99 27.51 24.65 -11.13
C GLN A 99 27.67 25.17 -9.69
N ARG A 100 26.56 25.59 -9.07
CA ARG A 100 26.56 25.92 -7.64
C ARG A 100 26.76 24.66 -6.82
N ARG A 101 27.57 24.76 -5.75
CA ARG A 101 27.79 23.68 -4.79
C ARG A 101 26.48 23.39 -4.04
N GLY A 102 26.01 22.14 -4.05
CA GLY A 102 24.85 21.69 -3.28
C GLY A 102 23.74 21.04 -4.11
N ARG A 103 22.78 20.39 -3.41
CA ARG A 103 21.65 19.70 -4.03
C ARG A 103 20.72 20.70 -4.71
N ARG A 104 20.36 20.44 -5.98
CA ARG A 104 19.36 21.24 -6.69
C ARG A 104 18.01 21.14 -6.00
N LYS A 105 17.27 22.25 -5.97
CA LYS A 105 15.92 22.30 -5.42
C LYS A 105 14.97 21.51 -6.33
N GLN A 106 14.38 20.44 -5.80
CA GLN A 106 13.35 19.65 -6.47
C GLN A 106 11.94 20.25 -6.25
N SER A 107 10.99 19.92 -7.14
CA SER A 107 9.59 20.30 -6.96
C SER A 107 8.95 19.52 -5.79
N LYS A 108 7.89 20.08 -5.19
CA LYS A 108 7.13 19.39 -4.13
C LYS A 108 6.58 18.05 -4.61
N ALA A 109 6.07 18.01 -5.85
CA ALA A 109 5.55 16.79 -6.47
C ALA A 109 6.64 15.73 -6.65
N ARG A 110 7.83 16.10 -7.12
CA ARG A 110 8.96 15.16 -7.25
C ARG A 110 9.39 14.61 -5.89
N ASN A 111 9.48 15.46 -4.86
CA ASN A 111 9.80 15.00 -3.50
C ASN A 111 8.75 14.01 -2.97
N LEU A 112 7.47 14.20 -3.30
CA LEU A 112 6.42 13.25 -2.94
C LEU A 112 6.57 11.92 -3.69
N LEU A 113 6.84 11.96 -5.00
CA LEU A 113 7.06 10.76 -5.83
C LEU A 113 8.28 9.96 -5.35
N ASP A 114 9.35 10.65 -4.96
CA ASP A 114 10.54 10.02 -4.37
C ASP A 114 10.17 9.28 -3.08
N ARG A 115 9.28 9.84 -2.24
CA ARG A 115 8.77 9.12 -1.06
C ARG A 115 7.87 7.94 -1.41
N PHE A 116 7.08 8.03 -2.47
CA PHE A 116 6.28 6.89 -2.95
C PHE A 116 7.19 5.76 -3.42
N ARG A 117 8.25 6.08 -4.16
CA ARG A 117 9.25 5.10 -4.58
C ARG A 117 9.97 4.48 -3.37
N ASP A 118 10.50 5.31 -2.47
CA ASP A 118 11.38 4.87 -1.39
C ASP A 118 10.62 4.16 -0.25
N HIS A 119 9.32 4.42 -0.11
CA HIS A 119 8.45 3.82 0.93
C HIS A 119 7.28 3.03 0.36
N ALA A 120 7.41 2.47 -0.85
CA ALA A 120 6.37 1.67 -1.49
C ALA A 120 5.86 0.53 -0.60
N ASP A 121 6.75 -0.15 0.13
CA ASP A 121 6.39 -1.25 1.02
C ASP A 121 5.46 -0.84 2.16
N GLY A 122 5.70 0.32 2.77
CA GLY A 122 4.88 0.86 3.84
C GLY A 122 3.53 1.37 3.31
N ILE A 123 3.54 1.99 2.13
CA ILE A 123 2.32 2.48 1.48
C ILE A 123 1.40 1.33 1.07
N LEU A 124 1.98 0.23 0.58
CA LEU A 124 1.23 -0.96 0.14
C LEU A 124 1.08 -2.01 1.26
N ALA A 125 1.43 -1.68 2.50
CA ALA A 125 1.39 -2.61 3.64
C ALA A 125 -0.03 -3.15 3.89
N PHE A 126 -1.05 -2.30 3.79
CA PHE A 126 -2.46 -2.67 3.99
C PHE A 126 -2.96 -3.79 3.06
N MET A 127 -2.26 -4.05 1.94
CA MET A 127 -2.61 -5.14 1.02
C MET A 127 -2.16 -6.52 1.51
N ARG A 128 -1.18 -6.54 2.41
CA ARG A 128 -0.53 -7.75 2.95
C ARG A 128 -0.87 -7.95 4.42
N ASP A 129 -0.98 -6.86 5.17
CA ASP A 129 -1.23 -6.84 6.60
C ASP A 129 -2.58 -6.16 6.90
N PHE A 130 -3.58 -6.97 7.24
CA PHE A 130 -4.92 -6.49 7.58
C PHE A 130 -4.99 -5.81 8.96
N SER A 131 -3.92 -5.90 9.77
CA SER A 131 -3.81 -5.14 11.02
C SER A 131 -3.44 -3.68 10.78
N VAL A 132 -2.95 -3.35 9.58
CA VAL A 132 -2.73 -1.98 9.13
C VAL A 132 -4.03 -1.46 8.52
N PRO A 133 -4.81 -0.61 9.24
CA PRO A 133 -6.00 -0.02 8.66
C PRO A 133 -5.64 0.89 7.50
N PHE A 134 -6.54 1.00 6.52
CA PHE A 134 -6.38 1.91 5.38
C PHE A 134 -6.47 3.38 5.79
N ASP A 135 -7.12 3.66 6.92
CA ASP A 135 -7.22 4.99 7.49
C ASP A 135 -6.09 5.29 8.48
N ASN A 136 -5.74 6.57 8.56
CA ASN A 136 -4.72 7.07 9.47
C ASN A 136 -5.32 7.49 10.83
N ASN A 137 -6.56 7.08 11.15
CA ASN A 137 -7.35 7.68 12.23
C ASN A 137 -6.79 7.33 13.62
N LEU A 138 -6.27 6.11 13.78
CA LEU A 138 -5.63 5.66 15.02
C LEU A 138 -4.37 6.49 15.37
N SER A 139 -3.60 6.93 14.36
CA SER A 139 -2.38 7.70 14.61
C SER A 139 -2.68 9.16 14.96
N TYR A 140 -3.78 9.73 14.44
CA TYR A 140 -4.29 11.03 14.84
C TYR A 140 -4.83 11.01 16.26
N ALA A 141 -5.65 10.00 16.60
CA ALA A 141 -6.15 9.78 17.96
C ALA A 141 -5.01 9.59 18.98
N ALA A 142 -3.98 8.78 18.64
CA ALA A 142 -2.82 8.58 19.50
C ALA A 142 -1.95 9.84 19.68
N ARG A 143 -1.99 10.78 18.73
CA ARG A 143 -1.32 12.09 18.82
C ARG A 143 -2.20 13.18 19.44
N GLY A 144 -3.41 12.85 19.89
CA GLY A 144 -4.38 13.82 20.39
C GLY A 144 -4.90 14.80 19.33
N ILE A 145 -4.70 14.52 18.05
CA ILE A 145 -5.16 15.33 16.93
C ILE A 145 -6.57 14.85 16.58
N ARG A 146 -7.61 15.65 16.88
CA ARG A 146 -8.95 15.38 16.38
C ARG A 146 -9.03 15.73 14.90
N GLN A 147 -9.32 14.76 14.04
CA GLN A 147 -9.77 15.02 12.68
C GLN A 147 -11.14 15.74 12.77
N ILE A 148 -11.18 17.03 12.46
CA ILE A 148 -12.40 17.65 11.94
C ILE A 148 -12.42 17.27 10.47
N MET A 149 -13.14 16.21 10.12
CA MET A 149 -13.51 15.98 8.74
C MET A 149 -14.35 17.19 8.32
N PRO A 150 -13.92 18.04 7.37
CA PRO A 150 -14.88 18.91 6.75
C PRO A 150 -15.85 17.95 6.06
N THR A 151 -17.10 17.89 6.52
CA THR A 151 -18.19 17.45 5.66
C THR A 151 -18.00 18.18 4.34
N SER A 152 -17.55 17.44 3.32
CA SER A 152 -17.51 17.92 1.95
C SER A 152 -18.87 18.56 1.70
N GLY A 153 -18.86 19.88 1.51
CA GLY A 153 -20.07 20.62 1.21
C GLY A 153 -20.74 19.99 -0.01
N LEU A 154 -22.02 19.66 0.18
CA LEU A 154 -23.00 19.28 -0.85
C LEU A 154 -22.90 17.88 -1.47
N CYS A 155 -23.39 16.90 -0.72
CA CYS A 155 -24.53 16.08 -1.17
C CYS A 155 -25.46 15.88 0.04
N ARG A 156 -26.36 16.83 0.32
CA ARG A 156 -27.47 16.59 1.26
C ARG A 156 -28.54 15.80 0.53
N ALA A 157 -28.51 14.47 0.63
CA ALA A 157 -29.71 13.68 0.39
C ALA A 157 -30.68 13.98 1.56
N ALA A 158 -31.63 14.87 1.34
CA ALA A 158 -32.70 15.10 2.30
C ALA A 158 -33.66 13.91 2.24
N ALA A 159 -33.56 13.01 3.20
CA ALA A 159 -34.55 11.97 3.41
C ALA A 159 -35.83 12.65 3.94
N GLN A 160 -36.84 12.85 3.11
CA GLN A 160 -38.16 13.29 3.56
C GLN A 160 -38.99 12.07 3.90
N LYS A 161 -39.63 12.10 5.09
CA LYS A 161 -40.52 11.05 5.55
C LYS A 161 -41.82 11.14 4.76
N CYS A 162 -42.22 10.06 4.08
CA CYS A 162 -43.43 10.07 3.27
C CYS A 162 -44.65 10.18 4.20
N PRO A 163 -45.52 11.21 4.09
CA PRO A 163 -46.59 11.46 5.06
C PRO A 163 -47.71 10.41 5.05
N VAL A 164 -47.68 9.47 4.10
CA VAL A 164 -48.70 8.42 3.93
C VAL A 164 -48.25 7.07 4.48
N THR A 165 -46.97 6.71 4.34
CA THR A 165 -46.47 5.37 4.70
C THR A 165 -45.41 5.37 5.80
N GLY A 166 -44.87 6.52 6.18
CA GLY A 166 -43.88 6.64 7.27
C GLY A 166 -42.45 6.18 6.91
N ASP A 167 -42.25 5.60 5.72
CA ASP A 167 -40.95 5.16 5.24
C ASP A 167 -40.15 6.28 4.53
N PHE A 168 -38.83 6.16 4.57
CA PHE A 168 -37.91 7.07 3.89
C PHE A 168 -37.67 6.60 2.45
N SER A 169 -38.01 7.45 1.47
CA SER A 169 -37.69 7.22 0.06
C SER A 169 -36.71 8.28 -0.43
N TYR A 170 -35.68 7.85 -1.17
CA TYR A 170 -34.65 8.72 -1.72
C TYR A 170 -34.99 9.08 -3.17
N SER A 171 -35.23 10.37 -3.44
CA SER A 171 -35.35 10.89 -4.81
C SER A 171 -34.13 11.73 -5.16
N LEU A 172 -33.48 11.40 -6.28
CA LEU A 172 -32.23 12.00 -6.72
C LEU A 172 -32.53 13.30 -7.49
N CYS A 173 -32.42 14.46 -6.84
CA CYS A 173 -32.46 15.76 -7.53
C CYS A 173 -31.10 16.04 -8.17
N ILE A 174 -30.94 15.74 -9.47
CA ILE A 174 -29.83 16.26 -10.28
C ILE A 174 -30.16 17.72 -10.62
N ARG A 175 -29.44 18.68 -10.02
CA ARG A 175 -29.35 20.04 -10.58
C ARG A 175 -28.02 20.17 -11.30
N SER A 176 -28.10 20.27 -12.63
CA SER A 176 -27.00 20.64 -13.50
C SER A 176 -26.52 22.06 -13.16
N ALA A 177 -25.20 22.24 -13.16
CA ALA A 177 -24.52 23.51 -13.38
C ALA A 177 -23.35 23.25 -14.33
#